data_AF-A0A1Y1X2W8-F1
#
_entry.id   AF-A0A1Y1X2W8-F1
#
_cell.length_a   1.000
_cell.length_b   1.000
_cell.length_c   1.000
_cell.angle_alpha   90.00
_cell.angle_beta   90.00
_cell.angle_gamma   90.00
#
_symmetry.space_group_name_H-M   'P 1'
#
loop_
_entity.id
_entity.type
_entity.pdbx_description
1 polymer ?
#
loop_
_entity_poly.entity_id
_entity_poly.type
_entity_poly.pdbx_seq_one_letter_code
_entity_poly.pdbx_strand_id
1 'polypeptide(L)'
;MDDPIEKNIKINPGENNVEINPGDNNDNRMIRFNLIIMLIILIFAVLFFSRRYLLNLIVRIKLKYNLIPTSLLDDDLSELESAQLLTNEENDEISPIKRNVNKLLNSHSASTSFEEAINTGLSSSNFDVHTNNIETEDERSGFDPKDIRILKKIMKKEHCDFDTARLVMQHLKFIKMGIDPSTGMPLDSKAYTFEPKSRR
;
A
#
# COMPACT_ATOMS: atom_id res chain seq x y z
N MET A 1 -83.94 -3.19 -65.40
CA MET A 1 -84.02 -4.16 -64.29
C MET A 1 -82.72 -4.94 -64.29
N ASP A 2 -81.91 -4.62 -63.28
CA ASP A 2 -81.07 -5.52 -62.45
C ASP A 2 -79.93 -6.27 -63.18
N ASP A 3 -78.64 -6.22 -62.84
CA ASP A 3 -77.81 -5.65 -61.76
C ASP A 3 -76.34 -5.57 -62.29
N PRO A 4 -75.43 -4.75 -61.73
CA PRO A 4 -74.03 -4.72 -62.15
C PRO A 4 -73.19 -5.82 -61.44
N ILE A 5 -72.46 -6.60 -62.25
CA ILE A 5 -71.62 -7.73 -61.85
C ILE A 5 -70.39 -7.26 -61.05
N GLU A 6 -70.33 -7.69 -59.80
CA GLU A 6 -69.24 -7.56 -58.84
C GLU A 6 -67.99 -8.31 -59.32
N LYS A 7 -66.91 -7.59 -59.66
CA LYS A 7 -65.61 -8.19 -59.99
C LYS A 7 -64.82 -8.46 -58.71
N ASN A 8 -64.77 -9.74 -58.32
CA ASN A 8 -63.91 -10.29 -57.28
C ASN A 8 -62.43 -9.90 -57.48
N ILE A 9 -61.92 -9.01 -56.63
CA ILE A 9 -60.48 -8.77 -56.45
C ILE A 9 -59.95 -9.90 -55.56
N LYS A 10 -59.31 -10.90 -56.17
CA LYS A 10 -58.49 -11.87 -55.43
C LYS A 10 -57.21 -11.17 -54.96
N ILE A 11 -57.17 -10.77 -53.69
CA ILE A 11 -55.94 -10.37 -53.01
C ILE A 11 -55.23 -11.66 -52.61
N ASN A 12 -54.11 -11.98 -53.27
CA ASN A 12 -53.19 -13.01 -52.79
C ASN A 12 -52.49 -12.46 -51.53
N PRO A 13 -52.59 -13.10 -50.35
CA PRO A 13 -51.81 -12.72 -49.19
C PRO A 13 -50.39 -13.26 -49.37
N GLY A 14 -49.59 -12.57 -50.18
CA GLY A 14 -48.16 -12.79 -50.29
C GLY A 14 -47.47 -12.28 -49.02
N GLU A 15 -47.18 -13.22 -48.12
CA GLU A 15 -45.83 -13.40 -47.55
C GLU A 15 -45.07 -12.12 -47.16
N ASN A 16 -45.44 -11.53 -46.03
CA ASN A 16 -44.50 -10.76 -45.22
C ASN A 16 -44.03 -11.64 -44.06
N ASN A 17 -43.30 -12.71 -44.39
CA ASN A 17 -42.53 -13.45 -43.39
C ASN A 17 -41.35 -12.56 -42.99
N VAL A 18 -41.54 -11.72 -41.98
CA VAL A 18 -40.43 -11.16 -41.21
C VAL A 18 -39.78 -12.35 -40.52
N GLU A 19 -38.78 -12.92 -41.17
CA GLU A 19 -37.92 -13.95 -40.60
C GLU A 19 -37.11 -13.28 -39.50
N ILE A 20 -37.66 -13.28 -38.28
CA ILE A 20 -36.97 -12.79 -37.08
C ILE A 20 -35.83 -13.77 -36.83
N ASN A 21 -34.65 -13.42 -37.32
CA ASN A 21 -33.46 -14.24 -37.21
C ASN A 21 -33.19 -14.52 -35.72
N PRO A 22 -33.30 -15.77 -35.24
CA PRO A 22 -33.30 -16.09 -33.80
C PRO A 22 -31.94 -15.83 -33.13
N GLY A 23 -30.90 -15.48 -33.89
CA GLY A 23 -29.56 -15.14 -33.40
C GLY A 23 -29.47 -13.78 -32.68
N ASP A 24 -30.29 -12.79 -33.05
CA ASP A 24 -30.17 -11.41 -32.55
C ASP A 24 -30.47 -11.29 -31.04
N ASN A 25 -31.39 -12.11 -30.53
CA ASN A 25 -31.74 -12.13 -29.11
C ASN A 25 -30.65 -12.75 -28.21
N ASN A 26 -29.81 -13.65 -28.74
CA ASN A 26 -28.71 -14.23 -27.96
C ASN A 26 -27.52 -13.27 -27.89
N ASP A 27 -27.19 -12.60 -29.00
CA ASP A 27 -26.09 -11.64 -29.04
C ASP A 27 -26.36 -10.44 -28.11
N ASN A 28 -27.60 -9.92 -28.12
CA ASN A 28 -28.01 -8.87 -27.19
C ASN A 28 -27.99 -9.31 -25.72
N ARG A 29 -28.31 -10.58 -25.43
CA ARG A 29 -28.18 -11.14 -24.07
C ARG A 29 -26.73 -11.21 -23.63
N MET A 30 -25.83 -11.70 -24.48
CA MET A 30 -24.40 -11.80 -24.18
C MET A 30 -23.75 -10.43 -23.97
N ILE A 31 -24.13 -9.43 -24.77
CA ILE A 31 -23.66 -8.04 -24.59
C ILE A 31 -24.13 -7.47 -23.25
N ARG A 32 -25.39 -7.69 -22.85
CA ARG A 32 -25.92 -7.24 -21.55
C ARG A 32 -25.24 -7.94 -20.37
N PHE A 33 -24.96 -9.24 -20.48
CA PHE A 33 -24.21 -9.96 -19.44
C PHE A 33 -22.79 -9.42 -19.27
N ASN A 34 -22.07 -9.17 -20.36
CA ASN A 34 -20.74 -8.58 -20.32
C ASN A 34 -20.76 -7.15 -19.75
N LEU A 35 -21.78 -6.36 -20.07
CA LEU A 35 -21.98 -5.01 -19.49
C LEU A 35 -22.17 -5.07 -17.97
N ILE A 36 -22.97 -6.02 -17.49
CA ILE A 36 -23.19 -6.23 -16.05
C ILE A 36 -21.87 -6.63 -15.37
N ILE A 37 -21.11 -7.55 -15.96
CA ILE A 37 -19.80 -7.97 -15.43
C ILE A 37 -18.83 -6.78 -15.36
N MET A 38 -18.75 -5.97 -16.42
CA MET A 38 -17.92 -4.75 -16.43
C MET A 38 -18.35 -3.74 -15.37
N LEU A 39 -19.65 -3.55 -15.15
CA LEU A 39 -20.17 -2.66 -14.11
C LEU A 39 -19.80 -3.16 -12.71
N ILE A 40 -19.90 -4.47 -12.46
CA ILE A 40 -19.51 -5.08 -11.19
C ILE A 40 -18.01 -4.88 -10.94
N ILE A 41 -17.17 -5.12 -11.94
CA ILE A 41 -15.71 -4.89 -11.84
C ILE A 41 -15.42 -3.42 -11.56
N LEU A 42 -16.11 -2.50 -12.24
CA LEU A 42 -15.97 -1.06 -12.01
C LEU A 42 -16.35 -0.67 -10.58
N ILE A 43 -17.47 -1.20 -10.06
CA ILE A 43 -17.89 -0.97 -8.68
C ILE A 43 -16.83 -1.47 -7.70
N PHE A 44 -16.30 -2.69 -7.90
CA PHE A 44 -15.22 -3.21 -7.05
C PHE A 44 -13.95 -2.37 -7.13
N ALA A 45 -13.57 -1.89 -8.31
CA ALA A 45 -12.42 -1.01 -8.48
C ALA A 45 -12.64 0.32 -7.71
N VAL A 46 -13.80 0.95 -7.84
CA VAL A 46 -14.14 2.18 -7.11
C VAL A 46 -14.13 1.96 -5.59
N LEU A 47 -14.69 0.85 -5.11
CA LEU A 47 -14.66 0.49 -3.69
C LEU A 47 -13.22 0.24 -3.20
N PHE A 48 -12.37 -0.37 -4.03
CA PHE A 48 -10.97 -0.62 -3.71
C PHE A 48 -10.18 0.69 -3.60
N PHE A 49 -10.29 1.58 -4.59
CA PHE A 49 -9.60 2.87 -4.59
C PHE A 49 -10.10 3.79 -3.47
N SER A 50 -11.42 3.86 -3.27
CA SER A 50 -12.00 4.67 -2.20
C SER A 50 -11.60 4.16 -0.82
N ARG A 51 -11.57 2.85 -0.59
CA ARG A 51 -11.06 2.26 0.66
C ARG A 51 -9.59 2.64 0.90
N ARG A 52 -8.73 2.52 -0.10
CA ARG A 52 -7.31 2.90 0.01
C ARG A 52 -7.15 4.39 0.31
N TYR A 53 -7.93 5.24 -0.38
CA TYR A 53 -7.93 6.68 -0.14
C TYR A 53 -8.37 7.03 1.30
N LEU A 54 -9.42 6.38 1.81
CA LEU A 54 -9.93 6.59 3.16
C LEU A 54 -8.91 6.21 4.24
N LEU A 55 -8.23 5.07 4.08
CA LEU A 55 -7.17 4.64 5.00
C LEU A 55 -6.04 5.67 5.05
N ASN A 56 -5.55 6.12 3.89
CA ASN A 56 -4.52 7.15 3.82
C ASN A 56 -4.97 8.48 4.44
N LEU A 57 -6.24 8.86 4.27
CA LEU A 57 -6.80 10.05 4.90
C LEU A 57 -6.84 9.93 6.43
N ILE A 58 -7.24 8.77 6.97
CA ILE A 58 -7.28 8.51 8.41
C ILE A 58 -5.88 8.65 9.01
N VAL A 59 -4.85 8.07 8.37
CA VAL A 59 -3.47 8.16 8.87
C VAL A 59 -2.98 9.60 8.88
N ARG A 60 -3.28 10.38 7.84
CA ARG A 60 -2.93 11.82 7.81
C ARG A 60 -3.63 12.61 8.91
N ILE A 61 -4.88 12.31 9.21
CA ILE A 61 -5.62 12.93 10.32
C ILE A 61 -4.95 12.56 11.65
N LYS A 62 -4.70 11.27 11.90
CA LYS A 62 -4.03 10.82 13.13
C LYS A 62 -2.66 11.49 13.31
N LEU A 63 -1.91 11.64 12.23
CA LEU A 63 -0.61 12.30 12.23
C LEU A 63 -0.73 13.78 12.62
N LYS A 64 -1.67 14.52 12.00
CA LYS A 64 -1.88 15.95 12.27
C LYS A 64 -2.22 16.25 13.73
N TYR A 65 -2.91 15.32 14.39
CA TYR A 65 -3.34 15.48 15.78
C TYR A 65 -2.46 14.69 16.77
N ASN A 66 -1.31 14.15 16.34
CA ASN A 66 -0.38 13.38 17.16
C ASN A 66 -1.03 12.17 17.87
N LEU A 67 -2.00 11.49 17.23
CA LEU A 67 -2.67 10.29 17.78
C LEU A 67 -1.83 9.01 17.65
N ILE A 68 -0.78 9.04 16.81
CA ILE A 68 0.12 7.88 16.65
C ILE A 68 1.16 7.98 17.77
N PRO A 69 1.26 6.98 18.66
CA PRO A 69 2.17 7.05 19.80
C PRO A 69 3.62 6.88 19.34
N THR A 70 4.53 7.64 19.95
CA THR A 70 5.97 7.53 19.71
C THR A 70 6.57 6.19 20.19
N SER A 71 5.85 5.44 21.02
CA SER A 71 6.22 4.06 21.41
C SER A 71 6.32 3.09 20.24
N LEU A 72 5.83 3.47 19.07
CA LEU A 72 6.02 2.69 17.85
C LEU A 72 7.49 2.70 17.37
N LEU A 73 8.27 3.71 17.77
CA LEU A 73 9.71 3.81 17.53
C LEU A 73 10.55 3.02 18.54
N ASP A 74 9.94 2.58 19.64
CA ASP A 74 10.63 1.74 20.61
C ASP A 74 10.62 0.32 20.04
N ASP A 75 11.79 -0.09 19.54
CA ASP A 75 12.11 -1.51 19.42
C ASP A 75 12.16 -2.03 20.85
N ASP A 76 11.37 -3.05 21.18
CA ASP A 76 11.34 -3.66 22.51
C ASP A 76 12.75 -4.19 22.84
N LEU A 77 13.56 -3.34 23.48
CA LEU A 77 14.92 -3.61 23.95
C LEU A 77 14.97 -4.87 24.83
N SER A 78 13.83 -5.24 25.42
CA SER A 78 13.65 -6.46 26.20
C SER A 78 13.90 -7.75 25.42
N GLU A 79 13.57 -7.81 24.12
CA GLU A 79 13.87 -8.99 23.28
C GLU A 79 15.38 -9.10 22.95
N LEU A 80 16.10 -7.99 22.96
CA LEU A 80 17.53 -7.92 22.67
C LEU A 80 18.40 -8.19 23.91
N GLU A 81 18.02 -7.64 25.06
CA GLU A 81 18.74 -7.81 26.33
C GLU A 81 18.58 -9.24 26.87
N SER A 82 17.38 -9.83 26.73
CA SER A 82 17.15 -11.23 27.08
C SER A 82 17.89 -12.21 26.15
N ALA A 83 18.10 -11.86 24.87
CA ALA A 83 18.89 -12.65 23.94
C ALA A 83 20.41 -12.58 24.19
N GLN A 84 20.94 -11.42 24.61
CA GLN A 84 22.35 -11.23 24.95
C GLN A 84 22.74 -11.81 26.33
N LEU A 85 21.82 -11.82 27.30
CA LEU A 85 22.08 -12.44 28.61
C LEU A 85 22.26 -13.98 28.51
N LEU A 86 21.66 -14.64 27.52
CA LEU A 86 21.82 -16.08 27.28
C LEU A 86 23.17 -16.46 26.65
N THR A 87 23.91 -15.50 26.07
CA THR A 87 25.19 -15.77 25.39
C THR A 87 26.41 -15.60 26.28
N ASN A 88 26.28 -14.92 27.43
CA ASN A 88 27.40 -14.60 28.31
C ASN A 88 27.66 -15.64 29.42
N GLU A 89 26.83 -16.69 29.52
CA GLU A 89 27.21 -17.89 30.26
C GLU A 89 28.04 -18.81 29.34
N GLU A 90 29.35 -18.61 29.44
CA GLU A 90 30.40 -19.49 28.97
C GLU A 90 30.30 -20.82 29.76
N ASN A 91 29.70 -21.84 29.13
CA ASN A 91 29.98 -23.25 29.41
C ASN A 91 29.51 -24.12 28.24
N ASP A 92 30.41 -25.01 27.85
CA ASP A 92 30.34 -25.94 26.74
C ASP A 92 29.15 -26.92 26.87
N GLU A 93 28.13 -26.77 26.02
CA GLU A 93 27.35 -27.88 25.45
C GLU A 93 26.32 -27.33 24.43
N ILE A 94 26.40 -27.80 23.19
CA ILE A 94 25.62 -27.28 22.06
C ILE A 94 24.19 -27.85 22.11
N SER A 95 23.29 -27.17 22.81
CA SER A 95 21.86 -27.50 22.79
C SER A 95 21.21 -27.07 21.45
N PRO A 96 20.21 -27.83 20.93
CA PRO A 96 19.46 -27.46 19.72
C PRO A 96 18.69 -26.14 19.88
N ILE A 97 18.47 -25.69 21.12
CA ILE A 97 17.80 -24.43 21.46
C ILE A 97 18.70 -23.22 21.10
N LYS A 98 20.02 -23.31 21.31
CA LYS A 98 20.98 -22.23 20.95
C LYS A 98 21.06 -21.97 19.43
N ARG A 99 20.78 -22.96 18.58
CA ARG A 99 20.77 -22.79 17.11
C ARG A 99 19.63 -21.88 16.64
N ASN A 100 18.47 -21.94 17.29
CA ASN A 100 17.30 -21.13 16.91
C ASN A 100 17.43 -19.68 17.37
N VAL A 101 18.03 -19.43 18.54
CA VAL A 101 18.27 -18.05 19.02
C VAL A 101 19.35 -17.34 18.20
N ASN A 102 20.40 -18.05 17.78
CA ASN A 102 21.41 -17.48 16.87
C ASN A 102 20.81 -17.14 15.50
N LYS A 103 19.84 -17.93 15.00
CA LYS A 103 19.09 -17.60 13.77
C LYS A 103 18.24 -16.33 13.92
N LEU A 104 17.71 -16.06 15.12
CA LEU A 104 16.92 -14.87 15.44
C LEU A 104 17.81 -13.63 15.69
N LEU A 105 19.00 -13.83 16.28
CA LEU A 105 19.99 -12.79 16.53
C LEU A 105 20.72 -12.37 15.24
N ASN A 106 20.98 -13.30 14.32
CA ASN A 106 21.58 -13.00 13.02
C ASN A 106 20.61 -12.31 12.04
N SER A 107 19.31 -12.22 12.37
CA SER A 107 18.36 -11.39 11.61
C SER A 107 18.40 -9.91 12.03
N HIS A 108 19.02 -9.60 13.17
CA HIS A 108 19.09 -8.23 13.70
C HIS A 108 20.30 -7.44 13.18
N SER A 109 21.33 -8.12 12.68
CA SER A 109 22.56 -7.54 12.13
C SER A 109 22.74 -7.76 10.62
N ALA A 110 21.87 -8.55 9.99
CA ALA A 110 21.84 -8.65 8.53
C ALA A 110 21.27 -7.33 7.99
N SER A 111 22.15 -6.46 7.48
CA SER A 111 21.72 -5.37 6.61
C SER A 111 20.88 -5.97 5.48
N THR A 112 19.63 -5.53 5.35
CA THR A 112 18.80 -6.00 4.24
C THR A 112 19.36 -5.43 2.95
N SER A 113 19.66 -6.30 1.99
CA SER A 113 20.11 -5.86 0.67
C SER A 113 19.05 -5.02 -0.04
N PHE A 114 19.46 -4.20 -0.99
CA PHE A 114 18.55 -3.40 -1.81
C PHE A 114 17.54 -4.28 -2.57
N GLU A 115 17.95 -5.47 -3.03
CA GLU A 115 17.05 -6.45 -3.66
C GLU A 115 15.97 -6.95 -2.70
N GLU A 116 16.35 -7.23 -1.44
CA GLU A 116 15.41 -7.67 -0.41
C GLU A 116 14.43 -6.54 -0.05
N ALA A 117 14.91 -5.30 -0.03
CA ALA A 117 14.07 -4.13 0.20
C ALA A 117 12.96 -4.03 -0.88
N ILE A 118 13.30 -4.21 -2.16
CA ILE A 118 12.30 -4.23 -3.24
C ILE A 118 11.32 -5.39 -3.06
N ASN A 119 11.83 -6.60 -2.83
CA ASN A 119 10.98 -7.79 -2.67
C ASN A 119 10.03 -7.68 -1.47
N THR A 120 10.39 -6.89 -0.45
CA THR A 120 9.57 -6.66 0.74
C THR A 120 8.70 -5.41 0.66
N GLY A 121 8.65 -4.73 -0.50
CA GLY A 121 7.80 -3.56 -0.73
C GLY A 121 8.32 -2.26 -0.12
N LEU A 122 9.64 -2.15 0.08
CA LEU A 122 10.33 -0.96 0.58
C LEU A 122 10.85 -0.05 -0.57
N SER A 123 10.10 0.00 -1.67
CA SER A 123 10.36 0.85 -2.82
C SER A 123 9.04 1.42 -3.34
N SER A 124 9.07 2.64 -3.87
CA SER A 124 7.91 3.36 -4.41
C SER A 124 8.33 4.25 -5.58
N SER A 125 7.35 4.85 -6.26
CA SER A 125 7.63 5.83 -7.32
C SER A 125 8.43 7.04 -6.85
N ASN A 126 8.30 7.40 -5.56
CA ASN A 126 8.97 8.55 -4.96
C ASN A 126 10.29 8.17 -4.27
N PHE A 127 10.54 6.88 -4.12
CA PHE A 127 11.73 6.32 -3.51
C PHE A 127 12.08 5.02 -4.24
N ASP A 128 12.72 5.17 -5.40
CA ASP A 128 13.14 4.05 -6.22
C ASP A 128 14.54 3.60 -5.84
N VAL A 129 14.64 2.35 -5.41
CA VAL A 129 15.89 1.68 -5.04
C VAL A 129 16.48 0.90 -6.23
N HIS A 130 15.67 0.53 -7.21
CA HIS A 130 16.09 -0.31 -8.32
C HIS A 130 17.09 0.43 -9.22
N THR A 131 16.64 1.54 -9.80
CA THR A 131 17.42 2.30 -10.78
C THR A 131 18.64 2.99 -10.16
N ASN A 132 18.53 3.43 -8.90
CA ASN A 132 19.55 4.25 -8.26
C ASN A 132 20.58 3.47 -7.42
N ASN A 133 20.30 2.22 -7.05
CA ASN A 133 21.20 1.44 -6.20
C ASN A 133 21.54 0.07 -6.80
N ILE A 134 20.55 -0.67 -7.29
CA ILE A 134 20.78 -2.03 -7.84
C ILE A 134 21.46 -1.93 -9.21
N GLU A 135 20.92 -1.13 -10.13
CA GLU A 135 21.49 -0.98 -11.49
C GLU A 135 22.89 -0.35 -11.48
N THR A 136 23.22 0.42 -10.44
CA THR A 136 24.52 1.08 -10.29
C THR A 136 25.51 0.30 -9.43
N GLU A 137 25.15 -0.90 -8.97
CA GLU A 137 25.98 -1.75 -8.09
C GLU A 137 26.47 -1.01 -6.84
N ASP A 138 25.57 -0.31 -6.14
CA ASP A 138 25.91 0.45 -4.94
C ASP A 138 26.32 -0.49 -3.78
N GLU A 139 27.59 -0.38 -3.36
CA GLU A 139 28.19 -1.22 -2.30
C GLU A 139 27.73 -0.86 -0.88
N ARG A 140 26.96 0.22 -0.70
CA ARG A 140 26.50 0.61 0.64
C ARG A 140 25.54 -0.45 1.21
N SER A 141 25.62 -0.65 2.52
CA SER A 141 24.78 -1.54 3.34
C SER A 141 23.25 -1.27 3.27
N GLY A 142 22.78 -0.36 2.42
CA GLY A 142 21.37 -0.06 2.26
C GLY A 142 20.71 0.50 3.53
N PHE A 143 19.59 -0.11 3.91
CA PHE A 143 18.71 0.39 4.98
C PHE A 143 19.15 -0.11 6.37
N ASP A 144 18.95 0.73 7.40
CA ASP A 144 19.12 0.31 8.80
C ASP A 144 18.04 -0.75 9.16
N PRO A 145 18.44 -1.95 9.63
CA PRO A 145 17.51 -2.98 10.08
C PRO A 145 16.48 -2.50 11.11
N LYS A 146 16.87 -1.57 12.00
CA LYS A 146 15.96 -0.98 13.00
C LYS A 146 14.84 -0.19 12.33
N ASP A 147 15.22 0.70 11.42
CA ASP A 147 14.25 1.53 10.69
C ASP A 147 13.30 0.68 9.85
N ILE A 148 13.77 -0.43 9.28
CA ILE A 148 12.91 -1.36 8.52
C ILE A 148 11.88 -2.03 9.41
N ARG A 149 12.26 -2.49 10.60
CA ARG A 149 11.32 -3.09 11.56
C ARG A 149 10.25 -2.09 11.96
N ILE A 150 10.66 -0.88 12.33
CA ILE A 150 9.74 0.21 12.68
C ILE A 150 8.80 0.50 11.53
N LEU A 151 9.32 0.57 10.30
CA LEU A 151 8.52 0.87 9.13
C LEU A 151 7.49 -0.24 8.84
N LYS A 152 7.90 -1.51 8.89
CA LYS A 152 7.00 -2.66 8.75
C LYS A 152 5.94 -2.66 9.87
N LYS A 153 6.30 -2.29 11.10
CA LYS A 153 5.38 -2.14 12.24
C LYS A 153 4.34 -1.04 11.98
N ILE A 154 4.76 0.11 11.45
CA ILE A 154 3.86 1.22 11.05
C ILE A 154 2.93 0.78 9.92
N MET A 155 3.46 0.20 8.85
CA MET A 155 2.66 -0.29 7.71
C MET A 155 1.58 -1.27 8.17
N LYS A 156 1.94 -2.20 9.06
CA LYS A 156 1.02 -3.20 9.62
C LYS A 156 -0.04 -2.58 10.53
N LYS A 157 0.34 -1.65 11.41
CA LYS A 157 -0.56 -1.06 12.42
C LYS A 157 -1.49 0.00 11.84
N GLU A 158 -0.98 0.83 10.93
CA GLU A 158 -1.71 1.94 10.34
C GLU A 158 -2.30 1.61 8.95
N HIS A 159 -2.06 0.40 8.44
CA HIS A 159 -2.55 -0.09 7.14
C HIS A 159 -2.26 0.89 5.99
N CYS A 160 -1.01 1.37 5.94
CA CYS A 160 -0.59 2.40 5.00
C CYS A 160 0.55 1.93 4.10
N ASP A 161 0.69 2.63 2.97
CA ASP A 161 1.74 2.39 1.99
C ASP A 161 3.12 2.79 2.54
N PHE A 162 4.19 2.31 1.89
CA PHE A 162 5.59 2.57 2.28
C PHE A 162 5.89 4.05 2.48
N ASP A 163 5.51 4.91 1.54
CA ASP A 163 5.77 6.36 1.63
C ASP A 163 5.06 7.01 2.82
N THR A 164 3.81 6.60 3.05
CA THR A 164 3.03 7.09 4.20
C THR A 164 3.67 6.61 5.51
N ALA A 165 4.12 5.37 5.57
CA ALA A 165 4.81 4.83 6.73
C ALA A 165 6.11 5.58 7.01
N ARG A 166 6.87 5.96 5.96
CA ARG A 166 8.10 6.75 6.11
C ARG A 166 7.81 8.14 6.66
N LEU A 167 6.76 8.77 6.15
CA LEU A 167 6.29 10.07 6.65
C LEU A 167 5.93 9.97 8.14
N VAL A 168 5.16 8.94 8.52
CA VAL A 168 4.79 8.69 9.92
C VAL A 168 6.04 8.48 10.78
N MET A 169 6.96 7.61 10.37
CA MET A 169 8.20 7.33 11.11
C MET A 169 9.01 8.60 11.35
N GLN A 170 9.20 9.41 10.30
CA GLN A 170 9.96 10.66 10.39
C GLN A 170 9.29 11.66 11.35
N HIS A 171 7.97 11.78 11.26
CA HIS A 171 7.19 12.64 12.14
C HIS A 171 7.33 12.21 13.61
N LEU A 172 7.23 10.90 13.89
CA LEU A 172 7.44 10.37 15.24
C LEU A 172 8.86 10.63 15.74
N LYS A 173 9.88 10.52 14.86
CA LYS A 173 11.28 10.81 15.20
C LYS A 173 11.45 12.28 15.59
N PHE A 174 10.82 13.20 14.86
CA PHE A 174 10.83 14.62 15.23
C PHE A 174 10.22 14.88 16.60
N ILE A 175 9.03 14.34 16.88
CA ILE A 175 8.39 14.47 18.19
C ILE A 175 9.30 13.93 19.30
N LYS A 176 9.86 12.72 19.11
CA LYS A 176 10.74 12.07 20.09
C LYS A 176 12.01 12.89 20.37
N MET A 177 12.50 13.63 19.37
CA MET A 177 13.68 14.49 19.48
C MET A 177 13.36 15.94 19.88
N GLY A 178 12.11 16.26 20.22
CA GLY A 178 11.71 17.61 20.60
C GLY A 178 11.77 18.60 19.43
N ILE A 179 11.46 18.15 18.22
CA ILE A 179 11.37 18.97 17.00
C ILE A 179 9.91 19.00 16.56
N ASP A 180 9.40 20.17 16.21
CA ASP A 180 8.07 20.33 15.63
C ASP A 180 8.03 19.67 14.24
N PRO A 181 7.19 18.64 14.04
CA PRO A 181 7.12 17.95 12.76
C PRO A 181 6.58 18.79 11.61
N SER A 182 5.85 19.87 11.90
CA SER A 182 5.25 20.73 10.87
C SER A 182 6.22 21.80 10.38
N THR A 183 6.97 22.42 11.29
CA THR A 183 7.92 23.51 10.96
C THR A 183 9.37 23.03 10.84
N GLY A 184 9.70 21.87 11.42
CA GLY A 184 11.09 21.39 11.55
C GLY A 184 11.90 22.16 12.59
N MET A 185 11.28 23.06 13.37
CA MET A 185 11.94 23.87 14.37
C MET A 185 12.07 23.11 15.69
N PRO A 186 13.13 23.34 16.49
CA PRO A 186 13.19 22.80 17.85
C PRO A 186 12.01 23.32 18.69
N LEU A 187 11.44 22.46 19.53
CA LEU A 187 10.41 22.79 20.51
C LEU A 187 11.00 23.40 21.80
N ASP A 188 12.33 23.46 21.92
CA ASP A 188 13.00 24.08 23.04
C ASP A 188 12.80 25.60 23.03
N SER A 189 12.20 26.12 24.11
CA SER A 189 12.01 27.56 24.35
C SER A 189 13.30 28.40 24.31
N LYS A 190 14.46 27.76 24.51
CA LYS A 190 15.78 28.41 24.46
C LYS A 190 16.46 28.27 23.10
N ALA A 191 15.85 27.58 22.14
CA ALA A 191 16.42 27.43 20.82
C ALA A 191 16.48 28.79 20.12
N TYR A 192 17.70 29.21 19.78
CA TYR A 192 17.91 30.36 18.92
C TYR A 192 17.98 29.87 17.47
N THR A 193 17.10 30.40 16.62
CA THR A 193 17.07 30.09 15.19
C THR A 193 17.24 31.37 14.39
N PHE A 194 17.98 31.28 13.29
CA PHE A 194 18.13 32.41 12.37
C PHE A 194 16.91 32.46 11.46
N GLU A 195 16.18 33.56 11.47
CA GLU A 195 15.14 33.76 10.47
C GLU A 195 15.78 33.84 9.07
N PRO A 196 15.24 33.12 8.08
CA PRO A 196 15.71 33.24 6.72
C PRO A 196 15.49 34.68 6.26
N LYS A 197 16.58 35.35 5.87
CA LYS A 197 16.54 36.71 5.33
C LYS A 197 15.53 36.73 4.19
N SER A 198 14.39 37.42 4.38
CA SER A 198 13.37 37.49 3.34
C SER A 198 14.03 38.04 2.08
N ARG A 199 13.91 37.31 0.97
CA ARG A 199 14.39 37.77 -0.33
C ARG A 199 13.58 39.02 -0.70
N ARG A 200 14.14 40.18 -0.38
CA ARG A 200 13.73 41.48 -0.90
C ARG A 200 14.21 41.63 -2.33
#